data_AF-A0A9E3TTW6-F1
#
_entry.id   AF-A0A9E3TTW6-F1
#
_cell.length_a   1.000
_cell.length_b   1.000
_cell.length_c   1.000
_cell.angle_alpha   90.00
_cell.angle_beta   90.00
_cell.angle_gamma   90.00
#
_symmetry.space_group_name_H-M   'P 1'
#
loop_
_entity.id
_entity.type
_entity.pdbx_description
1 polymer ?
#
loop_
_entity_poly.entity_id
_entity_poly.type
_entity_poly.pdbx_seq_one_letter_code
_entity_poly.pdbx_strand_id
1 'polypeptide(L)'
;MKRSRKSVRSKATAVPELRFEDHRLASFAGLVVIQKFFQVISFNNRLHKCFRHLPSGKIYGRGTLFMQLVVHVLLGYRELRDAAHYQDDPLVQRVLGLKQLPD
;
A
#
# COMPACT_ATOMS: atom_id res chain seq x y z
N MET A 1 7.06 21.36 -39.23
CA MET A 1 6.97 22.79 -38.81
C MET A 1 7.90 23.01 -37.62
N LYS A 2 8.90 23.91 -37.71
CA LYS A 2 9.84 24.19 -36.60
C LYS A 2 9.16 25.11 -35.57
N ARG A 3 9.08 24.68 -34.30
CA ARG A 3 8.56 25.53 -33.21
C ARG A 3 9.66 26.44 -32.67
N SER A 4 9.31 27.68 -32.35
CA SER A 4 10.29 28.67 -31.86
C SER A 4 10.65 28.39 -30.40
N ARG A 5 11.87 28.76 -29.98
CA ARG A 5 12.32 28.56 -28.59
C ARG A 5 11.41 29.26 -27.57
N LYS A 6 10.77 30.37 -27.94
CA LYS A 6 9.83 31.12 -27.10
C LYS A 6 8.50 30.36 -26.91
N SER A 7 8.09 29.53 -27.86
CA SER A 7 6.84 28.75 -27.77
C SER A 7 6.98 27.45 -26.98
N VAL A 8 8.18 27.12 -26.49
CA VAL A 8 8.47 25.86 -25.79
C VAL A 8 8.97 26.12 -24.36
N ARG A 9 9.55 27.29 -24.09
CA ARG A 9 10.16 27.60 -22.79
C ARG A 9 9.28 28.55 -22.00
N SER A 10 8.95 28.18 -20.77
CA SER A 10 8.46 29.11 -19.74
C SER A 10 9.43 29.12 -18.56
N LYS A 11 9.41 30.19 -17.76
CA LYS A 11 10.14 30.24 -16.49
C LYS A 11 9.34 29.48 -15.45
N ALA A 12 9.87 28.36 -14.94
CA ALA A 12 9.31 27.59 -13.84
C ALA A 12 9.73 28.18 -12.48
N THR A 13 9.59 29.50 -12.32
CA THR A 13 9.96 30.22 -11.08
C THR A 13 8.83 30.30 -10.07
N ALA A 14 7.58 30.06 -10.51
CA ALA A 14 6.46 29.95 -9.60
C ALA A 14 6.49 28.56 -8.96
N VAL A 15 6.66 28.52 -7.64
CA VAL A 15 6.35 27.34 -6.86
C VAL A 15 4.83 27.19 -6.87
N PRO A 16 4.27 26.08 -7.38
CA PRO A 16 2.83 25.86 -7.35
C PRO A 16 2.31 25.97 -5.93
N GLU A 17 1.17 26.63 -5.76
CA GLU A 17 0.48 26.66 -4.47
C GLU A 17 0.04 25.24 -4.13
N LEU A 18 0.66 24.65 -3.11
CA LEU A 18 0.33 23.31 -2.63
C LEU A 18 -1.05 23.36 -1.97
N ARG A 19 -2.06 22.91 -2.73
CA ARG A 19 -3.38 22.63 -2.20
C ARG A 19 -3.39 21.22 -1.65
N PHE A 20 -3.19 21.09 -0.36
CA PHE A 20 -3.53 19.88 0.37
C PHE A 20 -5.05 19.94 0.60
N GLU A 21 -5.77 18.91 0.15
CA GLU A 21 -7.12 18.72 0.69
C GLU A 21 -7.01 18.39 2.18
N ASP A 22 -8.03 18.71 2.98
CA ASP A 22 -8.16 18.36 4.42
C ASP A 22 -8.26 16.84 4.67
N HIS A 23 -7.78 16.03 3.74
CA HIS A 23 -7.40 14.67 4.00
C HIS A 23 -6.17 14.72 4.90
N ARG A 24 -6.40 14.49 6.19
CA ARG A 24 -5.38 13.92 7.09
C ARG A 24 -4.85 12.67 6.39
N LEU A 25 -3.82 12.82 5.56
CA LEU A 25 -3.10 11.70 4.99
C LEU A 25 -2.56 10.95 6.20
N ALA A 26 -3.23 9.86 6.57
CA ALA A 26 -2.62 8.89 7.46
C ALA A 26 -1.26 8.54 6.86
N SER A 27 -0.25 8.30 7.69
CA SER A 27 1.13 8.00 7.26
C SER A 27 1.21 6.88 6.21
N PHE A 28 0.12 6.12 6.05
CA PHE A 28 -0.01 4.98 5.14
C PHE A 28 -0.95 5.21 3.96
N ALA A 29 -1.40 6.43 3.66
CA ALA A 29 -2.32 6.74 2.55
C ALA A 29 -1.84 6.23 1.17
N GLY A 30 -0.52 6.10 0.98
CA GLY A 30 0.07 5.48 -0.22
C GLY A 30 -0.35 4.03 -0.45
N LEU A 31 -0.83 3.32 0.58
CA LEU A 31 -1.36 1.96 0.45
C LEU A 31 -2.57 1.88 -0.48
N VAL A 32 -3.30 2.96 -0.74
CA VAL A 32 -4.41 2.97 -1.71
C VAL A 32 -3.90 2.61 -3.12
N VAL A 33 -2.73 3.13 -3.51
CA VAL A 33 -2.11 2.83 -4.82
C VAL A 33 -1.67 1.36 -4.86
N ILE A 34 -1.05 0.88 -3.79
CA ILE A 34 -0.62 -0.52 -3.66
C ILE A 34 -1.81 -1.48 -3.70
N GLN A 35 -2.90 -1.14 -3.01
CA GLN A 35 -4.14 -1.92 -3.02
C GLN A 35 -4.67 -2.05 -4.45
N LYS A 36 -4.72 -0.94 -5.20
CA LYS A 36 -5.17 -0.96 -6.60
C LYS A 36 -4.24 -1.81 -7.47
N PHE A 37 -2.94 -1.69 -7.28
CA PHE A 37 -1.95 -2.51 -7.97
C PHE A 37 -2.17 -4.01 -7.71
N PHE A 38 -2.33 -4.41 -6.45
CA PHE A 38 -2.61 -5.81 -6.08
C PHE A 38 -3.89 -6.36 -6.71
N GLN A 39 -4.93 -5.55 -6.86
CA GLN A 39 -6.14 -5.93 -7.59
C GLN A 39 -5.84 -6.19 -9.07
N VAL A 40 -5.13 -5.27 -9.74
CA VAL A 40 -4.80 -5.39 -11.18
C VAL A 40 -4.01 -6.67 -11.46
N ILE A 41 -3.04 -7.00 -10.62
CA ILE A 41 -2.21 -8.20 -10.81
C ILE A 41 -2.81 -9.47 -10.18
N SER A 42 -4.02 -9.38 -9.62
CA SER A 42 -4.69 -10.47 -8.89
C SER A 42 -3.81 -11.10 -7.79
N PHE A 43 -3.05 -10.27 -7.07
CA PHE A 43 -2.01 -10.72 -6.15
C PHE A 43 -2.55 -11.67 -5.07
N ASN A 44 -3.65 -11.30 -4.42
CA ASN A 44 -4.28 -12.11 -3.37
C ASN A 44 -4.69 -13.51 -3.87
N ASN A 45 -5.24 -13.60 -5.08
CA ASN A 45 -5.63 -14.88 -5.66
C ASN A 45 -4.39 -15.75 -5.96
N ARG A 46 -3.32 -15.14 -6.49
CA ARG A 46 -2.05 -15.84 -6.74
C ARG A 46 -1.44 -16.36 -5.43
N LEU A 47 -1.40 -15.52 -4.39
CA LEU A 47 -0.94 -15.90 -3.05
C LEU A 47 -1.76 -17.05 -2.45
N HIS A 48 -3.09 -16.96 -2.53
CA HIS A 48 -3.98 -18.00 -2.03
C HIS A 48 -3.72 -19.35 -2.74
N LYS A 49 -3.50 -19.33 -4.06
CA LYS A 49 -3.14 -20.53 -4.83
C LYS A 49 -1.81 -21.13 -4.34
N CYS A 50 -0.80 -20.32 -4.05
CA CYS A 50 0.49 -20.81 -3.55
C CYS A 50 0.34 -21.62 -2.24
N PHE A 51 -0.58 -21.24 -1.36
CA PHE A 51 -0.78 -21.90 -0.06
C PHE A 51 -1.90 -22.94 -0.03
N ARG A 52 -2.53 -23.26 -1.18
CA ARG A 52 -3.64 -24.22 -1.25
C ARG A 52 -3.29 -25.63 -0.75
N HIS A 53 -2.02 -26.00 -0.84
CA HIS A 53 -1.51 -27.30 -0.41
C HIS A 53 -1.42 -27.43 1.13
N LEU A 54 -1.53 -26.32 1.87
CA LEU A 54 -1.48 -26.33 3.33
C LEU A 54 -2.89 -26.50 3.92
N PRO A 55 -3.01 -27.20 5.06
CA PRO A 55 -4.30 -27.39 5.71
C PRO A 55 -4.91 -26.06 6.15
N SER A 56 -6.22 -25.93 5.95
CA SER A 56 -7.03 -24.86 6.51
C SER A 56 -7.25 -25.05 8.02
N GLY A 57 -7.73 -24.01 8.72
CA GLY A 57 -8.12 -24.12 10.14
C GLY A 57 -7.28 -23.30 11.14
N LYS A 58 -6.34 -22.47 10.66
CA LYS A 58 -5.71 -21.43 11.50
C LYS A 58 -6.57 -20.17 11.50
N ILE A 59 -6.55 -19.44 12.62
CA ILE A 59 -7.23 -18.15 12.79
C ILE A 59 -6.82 -17.18 11.68
N TYR A 60 -5.53 -17.13 11.38
CA TYR A 60 -4.97 -16.37 10.27
C TYR A 60 -4.52 -17.30 9.14
N GLY A 61 -5.04 -17.04 7.93
CA GLY A 61 -4.63 -17.76 6.73
C GLY A 61 -3.17 -17.46 6.38
N ARG A 62 -2.45 -18.47 5.88
CA ARG A 62 -1.03 -18.34 5.50
C ARG A 62 -0.79 -17.25 4.45
N GLY A 63 -1.68 -17.16 3.46
CA GLY A 63 -1.64 -16.10 2.45
C GLY A 63 -1.81 -14.71 3.05
N THR A 64 -2.67 -14.56 4.05
CA THR A 64 -2.88 -13.29 4.76
C THR A 64 -1.68 -12.89 5.61
N LEU A 65 -1.08 -13.85 6.34
CA LEU A 65 0.15 -13.60 7.10
C LEU A 65 1.30 -13.17 6.18
N PHE A 66 1.44 -13.84 5.03
CA PHE A 66 2.44 -13.44 4.04
C PHE A 66 2.16 -12.05 3.47
N MET A 67 0.89 -11.73 3.19
CA MET A 67 0.47 -10.40 2.74
C MET A 67 0.80 -9.32 3.80
N GLN A 68 0.62 -9.63 5.08
CA GLN A 68 1.03 -8.74 6.18
C GLN A 68 2.53 -8.46 6.15
N LEU A 69 3.37 -9.46 5.89
CA LEU A 69 4.82 -9.26 5.75
C LEU A 69 5.16 -8.38 4.54
N VAL A 70 4.46 -8.56 3.41
CA VAL A 70 4.65 -7.70 2.24
C VAL A 70 4.29 -6.25 2.56
N VAL A 71 3.13 -6.03 3.21
CA VAL A 71 2.71 -4.68 3.63
C VAL A 71 3.71 -4.09 4.63
N HIS A 72 4.16 -4.87 5.62
CA HIS A 72 5.15 -4.47 6.62
C HIS A 72 6.42 -3.90 5.97
N VAL A 73 6.98 -4.63 5.00
CA VAL A 73 8.18 -4.18 4.26
C VAL A 73 7.88 -2.97 3.38
N LEU A 74 6.71 -2.91 2.73
CA LEU A 74 6.31 -1.75 1.91
C LEU A 74 6.11 -0.49 2.74
N LEU A 75 5.72 -0.62 4.00
CA LEU A 75 5.64 0.49 4.95
C LEU A 75 7.03 0.94 5.45
N GLY A 76 8.09 0.19 5.15
CA GLY A 76 9.48 0.52 5.50
C GLY A 76 9.94 -0.04 6.84
N TYR A 77 9.13 -0.87 7.50
CA TYR A 77 9.48 -1.51 8.77
C TYR A 77 10.42 -2.69 8.57
N ARG A 78 11.20 -3.00 9.61
CA ARG A 78 12.30 -3.98 9.53
C ARG A 78 12.14 -5.12 10.53
N GLU A 79 11.59 -4.83 11.70
CA GLU A 79 11.38 -5.82 12.74
C GLU A 79 9.91 -6.16 12.85
N LEU A 80 9.57 -7.44 13.04
CA LEU A 80 8.17 -7.86 13.15
C LEU A 80 7.39 -7.09 14.23
N ARG A 81 8.06 -6.70 15.33
CA ARG A 81 7.46 -5.90 16.42
C ARG A 81 7.00 -4.52 15.98
N ASP A 82 7.55 -3.98 14.89
CA ASP A 82 7.14 -2.69 14.34
C ASP A 82 5.68 -2.72 13.83
N ALA A 83 5.06 -3.91 13.75
CA ALA A 83 3.61 -4.06 13.58
C ALA A 83 2.79 -3.25 14.58
N ALA A 84 3.30 -3.03 15.79
CA ALA A 84 2.67 -2.19 16.80
C ALA A 84 2.41 -0.74 16.31
N HIS A 85 3.18 -0.26 15.33
CA HIS A 85 3.03 1.10 14.79
C HIS A 85 1.90 1.25 13.76
N TYR A 86 1.35 0.14 13.24
CA TYR A 86 0.34 0.19 12.18
C TYR A 86 -0.82 -0.79 12.37
N GLN A 87 -0.81 -1.63 13.40
CA GLN A 87 -1.84 -2.65 13.65
C GLN A 87 -3.26 -2.08 13.75
N ASP A 88 -3.39 -0.85 14.25
CA ASP A 88 -4.66 -0.15 14.43
C ASP A 88 -5.02 0.74 13.22
N ASP A 89 -4.18 0.79 12.19
CA ASP A 89 -4.45 1.60 11.02
C ASP A 89 -5.57 0.97 10.15
N PRO A 90 -6.67 1.69 9.90
CA PRO A 90 -7.83 1.15 9.20
C PRO A 90 -7.55 0.86 7.71
N LEU A 91 -6.57 1.54 7.09
CA LEU A 91 -6.20 1.29 5.70
C LEU A 91 -5.36 0.02 5.61
N VAL A 92 -4.44 -0.20 6.55
CA VAL A 92 -3.69 -1.47 6.62
C VAL A 92 -4.63 -2.65 6.82
N GLN A 93 -5.53 -2.56 7.79
CA GLN A 93 -6.57 -3.58 8.05
C GLN A 93 -7.40 -3.87 6.80
N ARG A 94 -7.85 -2.83 6.08
CA ARG A 94 -8.60 -2.96 4.82
C ARG A 94 -7.77 -3.65 3.71
N VAL A 95 -6.48 -3.32 3.57
CA VAL A 95 -5.62 -3.96 2.56
C VAL A 95 -5.41 -5.44 2.86
N LEU A 96 -5.27 -5.80 4.14
CA LEU A 96 -5.10 -7.18 4.57
C LEU A 96 -6.42 -7.98 4.61
N GLY A 97 -7.56 -7.30 4.56
CA GLY A 97 -8.88 -7.91 4.74
C GLY A 97 -9.09 -8.43 6.17
N LEU A 98 -8.46 -7.78 7.15
CA LEU A 98 -8.52 -8.13 8.57
C LEU A 98 -9.21 -7.02 9.36
N LYS A 99 -9.84 -7.37 10.47
CA LYS A 99 -10.31 -6.40 11.47
C LYS A 99 -9.33 -6.20 12.62
N GLN A 100 -8.45 -7.18 12.82
CA GLN A 100 -7.42 -7.19 13.84
C GLN A 100 -6.22 -7.96 13.27
N LEU A 101 -5.01 -7.47 13.51
CA LEU A 101 -3.79 -8.15 13.12
C LEU A 101 -3.41 -9.22 14.16
N PRO A 102 -2.62 -10.23 13.79
CA PRO A 102 -2.00 -11.13 14.75
C PRO A 102 -1.09 -10.35 15.70
N ASP A 103 -1.14 -10.71 16.99
CA ASP A 103 -0.21 -10.25 18.02
C ASP A 103 1.23 -10.78 17.77
#